data_AF-A0A9R1JTZ4-F1
#
_entry.id   AF-A0A9R1JTZ4-F1
#
_cell.length_a   1.000
_cell.length_b   1.000
_cell.length_c   1.000
_cell.angle_alpha   90.00
_cell.angle_beta   90.00
_cell.angle_gamma   90.00
#
_symmetry.space_group_name_H-M   'P 1'
#
loop_
_entity.id
_entity.type
_entity.pdbx_description
1 polymer ?
#
loop_
_entity_poly.entity_id
_entity_poly.type
_entity_poly.pdbx_seq_one_letter_code
_entity_poly.pdbx_strand_id
1 'polypeptide(L)'
;MVLSLHYLYPVLTSLIFAAIAELLDNAIDEVNNGATFVRVNKFTNPRDGSPSLLVQDDGGGMDPDALRCCMSFGFSDKQSDAFIGQYGNGFKTSTMRLGADVIVFTQNQKNWTPTRSIGLLSYTFLMETGCDDVLVPTVDYQYDLTTASYTQLLRHNQKLFSSNLAILSKWSPFASEAELLKQFDDIGEHGTKIIVFNLWFNDDGDMELDFNSDKKDILITGAQKKVKTNKHEKLVTQDYIANRLRYSLRAYASILYLRVPDSFRIILRGQDVEPHNVVNDLLYRECVLYKPQIAGLPELSIVTTIGFVKGAPDTDVQGFNVYHKNRLITPFWKVASNSYGKGRGVVGILDASFIKPTHDKQDFEKSVLYQRLENRLKEMTYEYWGLHCHRLGYDNKSLPKASRALYRAKQTGAGTSPASVPHQLLTADVPTSSCAQSSMGQKRNFDALGVISNINNHQTKARETSMGIYLFCLHRDVIQRKRFHEYKTLTLENDKLRDECLQYEESEKQLVEKEQKLRYQIAKETKKYEELLEELKLLDVKLET
;
A
#
# COMPACT_ATOMS: atom_id res chain seq x y z
N MET A 1 9.10 -33.94 -8.29
CA MET A 1 10.32 -33.20 -7.92
C MET A 1 10.49 -33.40 -6.41
N VAL A 2 11.59 -34.02 -5.97
CA VAL A 2 11.84 -34.31 -4.56
C VAL A 2 12.28 -33.01 -3.87
N LEU A 3 11.52 -32.52 -2.91
CA LEU A 3 11.87 -31.35 -2.11
C LEU A 3 12.23 -31.81 -0.70
N SER A 4 13.40 -31.39 -0.23
CA SER A 4 13.86 -31.59 1.15
C SER A 4 13.12 -30.66 2.10
N LEU A 5 12.89 -31.09 3.34
CA LEU A 5 12.31 -30.28 4.42
C LEU A 5 12.97 -28.91 4.63
N HIS A 6 14.24 -28.74 4.24
CA HIS A 6 14.94 -27.46 4.32
C HIS A 6 14.24 -26.35 3.52
N TYR A 7 13.44 -26.67 2.50
CA TYR A 7 12.66 -25.70 1.72
C TYR A 7 11.38 -25.22 2.43
N LEU A 8 10.92 -25.94 3.46
CA LEU A 8 9.78 -25.53 4.30
C LEU A 8 10.24 -24.69 5.50
N TYR A 9 11.55 -24.62 5.77
CA TYR A 9 12.07 -23.80 6.85
C TYR A 9 11.77 -22.32 6.55
N PRO A 10 11.25 -21.55 7.53
CA PRO A 10 10.93 -20.15 7.30
C PRO A 10 12.20 -19.41 6.88
N VAL A 11 12.17 -18.82 5.69
CA VAL A 11 13.08 -17.72 5.36
C VAL A 11 12.60 -16.56 6.25
N LEU A 12 13.14 -16.53 7.48
CA LEU A 12 12.81 -15.62 8.59
C LEU A 12 13.00 -14.13 8.27
N THR A 13 13.39 -13.79 7.04
CA THR A 13 13.67 -12.42 6.62
C THR A 13 12.45 -11.67 6.08
N SER A 14 11.30 -12.33 5.90
CA SER A 14 10.07 -11.70 5.40
C SER A 14 9.18 -11.19 6.54
N LEU A 15 8.60 -9.99 6.34
CA LEU A 15 7.67 -9.37 7.28
C LEU A 15 6.40 -10.23 7.42
N ILE A 16 5.94 -10.51 8.64
CA ILE A 16 4.75 -11.37 8.90
C ILE A 16 3.52 -10.93 8.11
N PHE A 17 3.27 -9.62 8.01
CA PHE A 17 2.15 -9.10 7.23
C PHE A 17 2.29 -9.32 5.73
N ALA A 18 3.51 -9.45 5.20
CA ALA A 18 3.72 -9.84 3.80
C ALA A 18 3.19 -11.25 3.53
N ALA A 19 3.38 -12.18 4.47
CA ALA A 19 2.84 -13.53 4.36
C ALA A 19 1.30 -13.54 4.37
N ILE A 20 0.67 -12.70 5.20
CA ILE A 20 -0.80 -12.54 5.18
C ILE A 20 -1.24 -11.87 3.86
N ALA A 21 -0.47 -10.91 3.36
CA ALA A 21 -0.75 -10.22 2.11
C ALA A 21 -0.79 -11.16 0.92
N GLU A 22 0.09 -12.17 0.86
CA GLU A 22 0.06 -13.21 -0.18
C GLU A 22 -1.26 -14.01 -0.17
N LEU A 23 -1.85 -14.24 1.01
CA LEU A 23 -3.16 -14.90 1.11
C LEU A 23 -4.30 -13.98 0.67
N LEU A 24 -4.22 -12.68 0.99
CA LEU A 24 -5.17 -11.68 0.51
C LEU A 24 -5.08 -11.50 -1.01
N ASP A 25 -3.86 -11.51 -1.58
CA ASP A 25 -3.62 -11.42 -3.02
C ASP A 25 -4.31 -12.58 -3.76
N ASN A 26 -4.24 -13.80 -3.22
CA ASN A 26 -4.91 -14.95 -3.80
C ASN A 26 -6.44 -14.82 -3.78
N ALA A 27 -7.01 -14.29 -2.70
CA ALA A 27 -8.46 -14.07 -2.61
C ALA A 27 -8.95 -12.94 -3.52
N ILE A 28 -8.17 -11.86 -3.67
CA ILE A 28 -8.51 -10.75 -4.59
C ILE A 28 -8.39 -11.17 -6.06
N ASP A 29 -7.42 -12.02 -6.40
CA ASP A 29 -7.33 -12.59 -7.75
C ASP A 29 -8.61 -13.39 -8.12
N GLU A 30 -9.35 -13.90 -7.13
CA GLU A 30 -10.61 -14.64 -7.32
C GLU A 30 -11.85 -13.75 -7.51
N VAL A 31 -11.73 -12.42 -7.50
CA VAL A 31 -12.85 -11.51 -7.81
C VAL A 31 -13.43 -11.81 -9.19
N ASN A 32 -12.58 -12.14 -10.17
CA ASN A 32 -13.02 -12.54 -11.52
C ASN A 32 -13.76 -13.89 -11.54
N ASN A 33 -13.66 -14.66 -10.46
CA ASN A 33 -14.33 -15.95 -10.26
C ASN A 33 -15.52 -15.84 -9.29
N GLY A 34 -15.96 -14.61 -8.96
CA GLY A 34 -17.14 -14.36 -8.14
C GLY A 34 -16.87 -14.10 -6.66
N ALA A 35 -15.60 -13.99 -6.23
CA ALA A 35 -15.29 -13.65 -4.85
C ALA A 35 -15.86 -12.26 -4.50
N THR A 36 -16.55 -12.16 -3.35
CA THR A 36 -17.10 -10.93 -2.81
C THR A 36 -16.48 -10.54 -1.47
N PHE A 37 -15.76 -11.46 -0.80
CA PHE A 37 -15.00 -11.12 0.38
C PHE A 37 -13.81 -12.04 0.64
N VAL A 38 -12.89 -11.52 1.46
CA VAL A 38 -11.95 -12.33 2.22
C VAL A 38 -12.04 -11.94 3.69
N ARG A 39 -12.09 -12.94 4.57
CA ARG A 39 -12.18 -12.79 6.01
C ARG A 39 -10.93 -13.34 6.68
N VAL A 40 -10.26 -12.49 7.45
CA VAL A 40 -9.13 -12.86 8.29
C VAL A 40 -9.54 -12.80 9.75
N ASN A 41 -9.35 -13.88 10.49
CA ASN A 41 -9.80 -13.97 11.88
C ASN A 41 -8.89 -14.85 12.75
N LYS A 42 -9.09 -14.79 14.07
CA LYS A 42 -8.58 -15.81 14.99
C LYS A 42 -9.46 -17.04 14.88
N PHE A 43 -8.85 -18.19 14.75
CA PHE A 43 -9.45 -19.49 15.01
C PHE A 43 -8.91 -20.03 16.34
N THR A 44 -9.76 -20.72 17.10
CA THR A 44 -9.33 -21.40 18.32
C THR A 44 -9.25 -22.88 18.01
N ASN A 45 -8.05 -23.46 18.10
CA ASN A 45 -7.82 -24.87 17.86
C ASN A 45 -8.67 -25.72 18.83
N PRO A 46 -9.58 -26.59 18.34
CA PRO A 46 -10.44 -27.40 19.19
C PRO A 46 -9.69 -28.40 20.08
N ARG A 47 -8.45 -28.78 19.73
CA ARG A 47 -7.68 -29.77 20.51
C ARG A 47 -7.13 -29.24 21.81
N ASP A 48 -6.53 -28.05 21.76
CA ASP A 48 -5.71 -27.51 22.86
C ASP A 48 -6.08 -26.07 23.22
N GLY A 49 -7.02 -25.45 22.50
CA GLY A 49 -7.42 -24.06 22.69
C GLY A 49 -6.40 -23.04 22.18
N SER A 50 -5.33 -23.47 21.51
CA SER A 50 -4.29 -22.58 20.97
C SER A 50 -4.88 -21.65 19.89
N PRO A 51 -4.44 -20.39 19.81
CA PRO A 51 -4.86 -19.49 18.76
C PRO A 51 -4.23 -19.90 17.42
N SER A 52 -4.99 -19.75 16.34
CA SER A 52 -4.62 -20.03 14.97
C SER A 52 -5.12 -18.90 14.07
N LEU A 53 -4.51 -18.72 12.89
CA LEU A 53 -4.94 -17.74 11.89
C LEU A 53 -5.91 -18.39 10.90
N LEU A 54 -7.09 -17.80 10.76
CA LEU A 54 -8.08 -18.16 9.74
C LEU A 54 -8.05 -17.14 8.61
N VAL A 55 -7.95 -17.62 7.37
CA VAL A 55 -8.22 -16.84 6.15
C VAL A 55 -9.27 -17.59 5.35
N GLN A 56 -10.36 -16.92 5.00
CA GLN A 56 -11.45 -17.54 4.25
C GLN A 56 -12.01 -16.59 3.20
N ASP A 57 -12.14 -17.05 1.98
CA ASP A 57 -12.79 -16.34 0.87
C ASP A 57 -13.96 -17.16 0.29
N ASP A 58 -14.83 -16.45 -0.42
CA ASP A 58 -15.94 -17.01 -1.20
C ASP A 58 -15.64 -17.03 -2.71
N GLY A 59 -14.36 -17.15 -3.08
CA GLY A 59 -13.94 -17.26 -4.48
C GLY A 59 -14.37 -18.58 -5.13
N GLY A 60 -13.86 -18.86 -6.33
CA GLY A 60 -14.31 -20.01 -7.12
C GLY A 60 -13.92 -21.38 -6.52
N GLY A 61 -13.06 -21.40 -5.51
CA GLY A 61 -12.49 -22.60 -4.91
C GLY A 61 -11.64 -23.43 -5.87
N MET A 62 -11.04 -24.50 -5.35
CA MET A 62 -10.16 -25.40 -6.09
C MET A 62 -10.82 -26.76 -6.25
N ASP A 63 -10.75 -27.31 -7.46
CA ASP A 63 -11.03 -28.73 -7.66
C ASP A 63 -9.90 -29.59 -7.05
N PRO A 64 -10.08 -30.93 -6.95
CA PRO A 64 -9.08 -31.81 -6.37
C PRO A 64 -7.67 -31.69 -6.97
N ASP A 65 -7.53 -31.50 -8.28
CA ASP A 65 -6.22 -31.38 -8.92
C ASP A 65 -5.59 -30.01 -8.64
N ALA A 66 -6.40 -28.95 -8.68
CA ALA A 66 -5.98 -27.60 -8.34
C ALA A 66 -5.47 -27.49 -6.90
N LEU A 67 -6.10 -28.16 -5.92
CA LEU A 67 -5.60 -28.20 -4.54
C LEU A 67 -4.21 -28.85 -4.46
N ARG A 68 -3.98 -29.94 -5.21
CA ARG A 68 -2.71 -30.65 -5.23
C ARG A 68 -1.61 -29.81 -5.86
N CYS A 69 -1.92 -29.11 -6.95
CA CYS A 69 -1.02 -28.10 -7.54
C CYS A 69 -0.75 -26.96 -6.55
N CYS A 70 -1.78 -26.50 -5.83
CA CYS A 70 -1.64 -25.45 -4.81
C CYS A 70 -0.74 -25.88 -3.64
N MET A 71 -0.69 -27.18 -3.31
CA MET A 71 0.19 -27.73 -2.28
C MET A 71 1.58 -28.13 -2.81
N SER A 72 1.73 -28.31 -4.12
CA SER A 72 3.00 -28.68 -4.78
C SER A 72 3.81 -27.45 -5.19
N PHE A 73 5.14 -27.45 -5.00
CA PHE A 73 5.99 -26.31 -5.39
C PHE A 73 6.09 -26.14 -6.91
N GLY A 74 6.12 -24.89 -7.37
CA GLY A 74 6.40 -24.55 -8.77
C GLY A 74 5.24 -24.64 -9.76
N PHE A 75 4.00 -24.86 -9.30
CA PHE A 75 2.81 -24.88 -10.16
C PHE A 75 1.98 -23.61 -10.00
N SER A 76 1.69 -22.95 -11.13
CA SER A 76 0.76 -21.82 -11.23
C SER A 76 0.14 -21.79 -12.62
N ASP A 77 -1.18 -21.93 -12.71
CA ASP A 77 -1.92 -21.78 -13.97
C ASP A 77 -2.19 -20.30 -14.30
N LYS A 78 -1.88 -19.39 -13.37
CA LYS A 78 -1.97 -17.94 -13.53
C LYS A 78 -0.81 -17.45 -14.41
N GLN A 79 -0.90 -17.71 -15.72
CA GLN A 79 0.09 -17.25 -16.72
C GLN A 79 -0.20 -15.85 -17.28
N SER A 80 -1.31 -15.21 -16.87
CA SER A 80 -1.66 -13.89 -17.36
C SER A 80 -1.07 -12.77 -16.51
N ASP A 81 -0.73 -11.65 -17.16
CA ASP A 81 -0.28 -10.43 -16.50
C ASP A 81 -1.33 -9.78 -15.58
N ALA A 82 -2.58 -10.24 -15.59
CA ALA A 82 -3.65 -9.66 -14.80
C ALA A 82 -3.62 -10.07 -13.31
N PHE A 83 -2.94 -11.16 -12.96
CA PHE A 83 -2.93 -11.69 -11.59
C PHE A 83 -1.72 -11.23 -10.78
N ILE A 84 -1.92 -11.04 -9.49
CA ILE A 84 -0.85 -10.70 -8.54
C ILE A 84 0.01 -11.94 -8.24
N GLY A 85 -0.60 -13.12 -8.12
CA GLY A 85 0.09 -14.39 -7.89
C GLY A 85 0.61 -15.03 -9.19
N GLN A 86 1.91 -14.94 -9.45
CA GLN A 86 2.51 -15.50 -10.68
C GLN A 86 3.47 -16.68 -10.44
N TYR A 87 4.09 -16.78 -9.25
CA TYR A 87 5.24 -17.66 -9.02
C TYR A 87 4.91 -19.07 -8.49
N GLY A 88 3.64 -19.36 -8.16
CA GLY A 88 3.23 -20.70 -7.68
C GLY A 88 3.77 -21.11 -6.30
N ASN A 89 4.52 -20.23 -5.62
CA ASN A 89 5.16 -20.53 -4.33
C ASN A 89 4.58 -19.72 -3.14
N GLY A 90 3.88 -18.61 -3.42
CA GLY A 90 3.45 -17.64 -2.41
C GLY A 90 2.64 -18.25 -1.27
N PHE A 91 1.72 -19.17 -1.56
CA PHE A 91 0.94 -19.88 -0.54
C PHE A 91 1.82 -20.67 0.44
N LYS A 92 2.74 -21.49 -0.08
CA LYS A 92 3.57 -22.40 0.73
C LYS A 92 4.54 -21.60 1.59
N THR A 93 5.26 -20.65 0.99
CA THR A 93 6.25 -19.84 1.72
C THR A 93 5.58 -18.99 2.80
N SER A 94 4.39 -18.46 2.52
CA SER A 94 3.68 -17.59 3.46
C SER A 94 3.06 -18.35 4.62
N THR A 95 2.39 -19.47 4.34
CA THR A 95 1.77 -20.29 5.40
C THR A 95 2.84 -20.87 6.33
N MET A 96 3.96 -21.36 5.79
CA MET A 96 5.10 -21.83 6.60
C MET A 96 5.83 -20.70 7.35
N ARG A 97 5.78 -19.45 6.86
CA ARG A 97 6.24 -18.28 7.63
C ARG A 97 5.30 -17.93 8.78
N LEU A 98 4.02 -18.23 8.68
CA LEU A 98 3.02 -17.86 9.70
C LEU A 98 2.91 -18.89 10.83
N GLY A 99 3.01 -20.18 10.52
CA GLY A 99 3.03 -21.26 11.50
C GLY A 99 3.63 -22.53 10.93
N ALA A 100 3.83 -23.51 11.81
CA ALA A 100 4.40 -24.80 11.43
C ALA A 100 3.45 -25.60 10.53
N ASP A 101 2.14 -25.41 10.68
CA ASP A 101 1.16 -26.28 10.03
C ASP A 101 -0.02 -25.49 9.45
N VAL A 102 -0.50 -25.94 8.28
CA VAL A 102 -1.67 -25.37 7.62
C VAL A 102 -2.59 -26.46 7.08
N ILE A 103 -3.88 -26.29 7.34
CA ILE A 103 -4.95 -27.09 6.72
C ILE A 103 -5.81 -26.20 5.82
N VAL A 104 -6.13 -26.70 4.64
CA VAL A 104 -6.94 -26.03 3.62
C VAL A 104 -8.18 -26.85 3.35
N PHE A 105 -9.33 -26.19 3.40
CA PHE A 105 -10.62 -26.69 2.94
C PHE A 105 -11.01 -25.87 1.72
N THR A 106 -11.46 -26.52 0.67
CA THR A 106 -11.85 -25.81 -0.56
C THR A 106 -13.02 -26.52 -1.22
N GLN A 107 -13.97 -25.73 -1.71
CA GLN A 107 -15.17 -26.22 -2.37
C GLN A 107 -15.30 -25.55 -3.74
N ASN A 108 -15.48 -26.37 -4.77
CA ASN A 108 -15.56 -25.91 -6.16
C ASN A 108 -16.79 -26.51 -6.84
N GLN A 109 -17.50 -25.67 -7.62
CA GLN A 109 -18.69 -26.05 -8.38
C GLN A 109 -18.53 -25.93 -9.90
N LYS A 110 -17.35 -25.57 -10.40
CA LYS A 110 -17.14 -25.25 -11.83
C LYS A 110 -17.33 -26.45 -12.78
N ASN A 111 -17.19 -27.69 -12.30
CA ASN A 111 -17.13 -28.89 -13.14
C ASN A 111 -18.39 -29.78 -13.08
N TRP A 112 -19.61 -29.20 -13.06
CA TRP A 112 -20.93 -29.86 -13.02
C TRP A 112 -21.22 -30.74 -11.79
N THR A 113 -20.18 -31.22 -11.12
CA THR A 113 -20.22 -32.04 -9.90
C THR A 113 -19.47 -31.27 -8.82
N PRO A 114 -20.17 -30.73 -7.80
CA PRO A 114 -19.52 -30.05 -6.68
C PRO A 114 -18.51 -30.96 -5.99
N THR A 115 -17.33 -30.43 -5.72
CA THR A 115 -16.26 -31.15 -5.03
C THR A 115 -15.85 -30.41 -3.76
N ARG A 116 -15.45 -31.18 -2.75
CA ARG A 116 -14.85 -30.68 -1.52
C ARG A 116 -13.51 -31.36 -1.33
N SER A 117 -12.46 -30.59 -1.12
CA SER A 117 -11.13 -31.14 -0.90
C SER A 117 -10.51 -30.57 0.36
N ILE A 118 -9.77 -31.43 1.07
CA ILE A 118 -9.04 -31.08 2.28
C ILE A 118 -7.59 -31.46 2.07
N GLY A 119 -6.68 -30.52 2.34
CA GLY A 119 -5.24 -30.74 2.25
C GLY A 119 -4.52 -30.24 3.49
N LEU A 120 -3.53 -30.99 3.95
CA LEU A 120 -2.69 -30.64 5.10
C LEU A 120 -1.23 -30.53 4.65
N LEU A 121 -0.63 -29.37 4.88
CA LEU A 121 0.81 -29.16 4.80
C LEU A 121 1.30 -28.92 6.22
N SER A 122 1.96 -29.92 6.80
CA SER A 122 2.31 -29.93 8.23
C SER A 122 3.79 -30.22 8.42
N TYR A 123 4.54 -29.21 8.87
CA TYR A 123 5.94 -29.38 9.27
C TYR A 123 6.05 -30.34 10.46
N THR A 124 5.13 -30.24 11.41
CA THR A 124 5.11 -31.07 12.62
C THR A 124 4.98 -32.56 12.27
N PHE A 125 4.03 -32.91 11.41
CA PHE A 125 3.87 -34.27 10.88
C PHE A 125 5.15 -34.77 10.23
N LEU A 126 5.71 -34.01 9.28
CA LEU A 126 6.88 -34.43 8.51
C LEU A 126 8.11 -34.64 9.40
N MET A 127 8.33 -33.76 10.37
CA MET A 127 9.44 -33.85 11.32
C MET A 127 9.28 -35.03 12.27
N GLU A 128 8.11 -35.21 12.88
CA GLU A 128 7.89 -36.26 13.87
C GLU A 128 7.87 -37.66 13.26
N THR A 129 7.48 -37.80 11.99
CA THR A 129 7.54 -39.08 11.28
C THR A 129 8.86 -39.32 10.55
N GLY A 130 9.80 -38.38 10.60
CA GLY A 130 11.10 -38.48 9.94
C GLY A 130 11.00 -38.64 8.43
N CYS A 131 10.03 -37.98 7.79
CA CYS A 131 9.86 -38.05 6.34
C CYS A 131 10.93 -37.20 5.65
N ASP A 132 11.70 -37.80 4.75
CA ASP A 132 12.68 -37.06 3.92
C ASP A 132 11.99 -36.30 2.76
N ASP A 133 10.85 -36.81 2.31
CA ASP A 133 10.02 -36.23 1.24
C ASP A 133 8.83 -35.45 1.81
N VAL A 134 8.48 -34.33 1.17
CA VAL A 134 7.26 -33.57 1.50
C VAL A 134 6.01 -34.36 1.09
N LEU A 135 5.38 -34.99 2.07
CA LEU A 135 4.09 -35.66 1.94
C LEU A 135 2.95 -34.70 2.33
N VAL A 136 1.96 -34.58 1.44
CA VAL A 136 0.76 -33.74 1.65
C VAL A 136 -0.48 -34.63 1.67
N PRO A 137 -0.99 -34.99 2.85
CA PRO A 137 -2.25 -35.73 2.99
C PRO A 137 -3.40 -34.94 2.39
N THR A 138 -4.12 -35.56 1.45
CA THR A 138 -5.29 -34.98 0.81
C THR A 138 -6.43 -35.98 0.75
N VAL A 139 -7.65 -35.50 1.00
CA VAL A 139 -8.90 -36.25 0.82
C VAL A 139 -9.89 -35.41 0.03
N ASP A 140 -10.67 -36.06 -0.82
CA ASP A 140 -11.66 -35.41 -1.67
C ASP A 140 -13.03 -36.06 -1.49
N TYR A 141 -14.06 -35.26 -1.68
CA TYR A 141 -15.44 -35.68 -1.69
C TYR A 141 -16.13 -35.11 -2.92
N GLN A 142 -17.04 -35.88 -3.49
CA GLN A 142 -17.88 -35.44 -4.59
C GLN A 142 -19.34 -35.45 -4.15
N TYR A 143 -20.11 -34.48 -4.62
CA TYR A 143 -21.53 -34.47 -4.40
C TYR A 143 -22.20 -35.53 -5.28
N ASP A 144 -22.91 -36.45 -4.66
CA ASP A 144 -23.67 -37.49 -5.34
C ASP A 144 -25.15 -37.07 -5.39
N LEU A 145 -25.62 -36.84 -6.62
CA LEU A 145 -27.01 -36.46 -6.90
C LEU A 145 -28.02 -37.53 -6.47
N THR A 146 -27.62 -38.80 -6.45
CA THR A 146 -28.52 -39.92 -6.14
C THR A 146 -28.80 -40.02 -4.63
N THR A 147 -27.80 -39.74 -3.81
CA THR A 147 -27.91 -39.77 -2.34
C THR A 147 -28.13 -38.38 -1.74
N ALA A 148 -28.10 -37.32 -2.56
CA ALA A 148 -28.15 -35.92 -2.15
C ALA A 148 -27.13 -35.59 -1.05
N SER A 149 -25.94 -36.19 -1.15
CA SER A 149 -24.91 -36.11 -0.11
C SER A 149 -23.50 -36.12 -0.69
N TYR A 150 -22.52 -35.65 0.09
CA TYR A 150 -21.12 -35.78 -0.27
C TYR A 150 -20.61 -37.17 0.06
N THR A 151 -20.02 -37.84 -0.94
CA THR A 151 -19.42 -39.17 -0.82
C THR A 151 -17.92 -39.09 -1.04
N GLN A 152 -17.16 -40.03 -0.45
CA GLN A 152 -15.70 -40.09 -0.60
C GLN A 152 -15.32 -40.28 -2.06
N LEU A 153 -14.51 -39.38 -2.61
CA LEU A 153 -13.97 -39.49 -3.96
C LEU A 153 -12.65 -40.29 -3.91
N LEU A 154 -12.75 -41.57 -4.27
CA LEU A 154 -11.61 -42.49 -4.27
C LEU A 154 -10.78 -42.34 -5.56
N ARG A 155 -9.77 -41.48 -5.53
CA ARG A 155 -8.86 -41.30 -6.68
C ARG A 155 -8.01 -42.53 -7.03
N HIS A 156 -7.57 -43.27 -6.00
CA HIS A 156 -6.71 -44.45 -6.18
C HIS A 156 -7.32 -45.69 -5.55
N ASN A 157 -7.43 -45.71 -4.22
CA ASN A 157 -8.05 -46.81 -3.48
C ASN A 157 -8.48 -46.35 -2.08
N GLN A 158 -9.34 -47.15 -1.45
CA GLN A 158 -9.84 -46.90 -0.09
C GLN A 158 -8.71 -46.83 0.95
N LYS A 159 -7.63 -47.60 0.76
CA LYS A 159 -6.52 -47.66 1.71
C LYS A 159 -5.78 -46.33 1.80
N LEU A 160 -5.49 -45.70 0.66
CA LEU A 160 -4.83 -44.39 0.61
C LEU A 160 -5.74 -43.30 1.18
N PHE A 161 -7.03 -43.31 0.83
CA PHE A 161 -8.00 -42.38 1.41
C PHE A 161 -8.04 -42.48 2.94
N SER A 162 -8.19 -43.71 3.45
CA SER A 162 -8.25 -43.98 4.90
C SER A 162 -6.95 -43.60 5.61
N SER A 163 -5.80 -43.82 4.96
CA SER A 163 -4.49 -43.41 5.48
C SER A 163 -4.38 -41.89 5.56
N ASN A 164 -4.75 -41.16 4.50
CA ASN A 164 -4.70 -39.70 4.49
C ASN A 164 -5.67 -39.10 5.51
N LEU A 165 -6.89 -39.66 5.62
CA LEU A 165 -7.87 -39.26 6.62
C LEU A 165 -7.36 -39.50 8.04
N ALA A 166 -6.67 -40.61 8.30
CA ALA A 166 -6.06 -40.89 9.60
C ALA A 166 -4.95 -39.89 9.93
N ILE A 167 -4.13 -39.47 8.94
CA ILE A 167 -3.10 -38.45 9.14
C ILE A 167 -3.77 -37.09 9.44
N LEU A 168 -4.77 -36.69 8.65
CA LEU A 168 -5.55 -35.47 8.90
C LEU A 168 -6.16 -35.48 10.30
N SER A 169 -6.78 -36.59 10.69
CA SER A 169 -7.43 -36.76 12.00
C SER A 169 -6.44 -36.85 13.17
N LYS A 170 -5.15 -37.06 12.92
CA LYS A 170 -4.11 -37.11 13.95
C LYS A 170 -3.40 -35.75 14.10
N TRP A 171 -3.06 -35.12 12.98
CA TRP A 171 -2.14 -33.97 12.94
C TRP A 171 -2.81 -32.62 12.68
N SER A 172 -4.08 -32.60 12.25
CA SER A 172 -4.84 -31.36 12.12
C SER A 172 -5.59 -31.00 13.42
N PRO A 173 -6.14 -29.78 13.55
CA PRO A 173 -7.01 -29.37 14.67
C PRO A 173 -8.29 -30.21 14.85
N PHE A 174 -8.62 -31.10 13.91
CA PHE A 174 -9.86 -31.87 13.88
C PHE A 174 -9.55 -33.36 14.05
N ALA A 175 -10.29 -34.04 14.94
CA ALA A 175 -10.02 -35.41 15.36
C ALA A 175 -10.86 -36.47 14.62
N SER A 176 -11.84 -36.04 13.81
CA SER A 176 -12.71 -36.95 13.07
C SER A 176 -13.08 -36.41 11.69
N GLU A 177 -13.50 -37.32 10.80
CA GLU A 177 -14.05 -36.97 9.48
C GLU A 177 -15.26 -36.03 9.60
N ALA A 178 -16.12 -36.24 10.60
CA ALA A 178 -17.28 -35.39 10.84
C ALA A 178 -16.87 -33.95 11.21
N GLU A 179 -15.84 -33.77 12.06
CA GLU A 179 -15.33 -32.44 12.41
C GLU A 179 -14.66 -31.72 11.24
N LEU A 180 -13.96 -32.48 10.38
CA LEU A 180 -13.38 -31.99 9.14
C LEU A 180 -14.48 -31.53 8.16
N LEU A 181 -15.51 -32.35 7.96
CA LEU A 181 -16.62 -32.03 7.06
C LEU A 181 -17.45 -30.83 7.55
N LYS A 182 -17.57 -30.66 8.86
CA LYS A 182 -18.22 -29.48 9.47
C LYS A 182 -17.54 -28.16 9.10
N GLN A 183 -16.26 -28.18 8.70
CA GLN A 183 -15.56 -26.95 8.29
C GLN A 183 -16.04 -26.37 6.94
N PHE A 184 -16.84 -27.12 6.17
CA PHE A 184 -17.44 -26.62 4.93
C PHE A 184 -18.75 -25.86 5.16
N ASP A 185 -19.38 -25.99 6.32
CA ASP A 185 -20.71 -25.42 6.60
C ASP A 185 -20.75 -23.89 6.46
N ASP A 186 -19.64 -23.21 6.74
CA ASP A 186 -19.51 -21.76 6.70
C ASP A 186 -18.76 -21.23 5.46
N ILE A 187 -18.39 -22.09 4.51
CA ILE A 187 -17.72 -21.69 3.25
C ILE A 187 -18.74 -21.19 2.22
N GLY A 188 -19.90 -21.84 2.13
CA GLY A 188 -20.93 -21.56 1.13
C GLY A 188 -20.89 -22.53 -0.05
N GLU A 189 -21.32 -22.07 -1.22
CA GLU A 189 -21.38 -22.87 -2.45
C GLU A 189 -20.01 -23.09 -3.09
N HIS A 190 -19.13 -22.09 -3.01
CA HIS A 190 -17.75 -22.14 -3.46
C HIS A 190 -16.90 -21.29 -2.53
N GLY A 191 -15.61 -21.59 -2.45
CA GLY A 191 -14.67 -20.81 -1.65
C GLY A 191 -13.52 -21.63 -1.08
N THR A 192 -12.65 -20.95 -0.35
CA THR A 192 -11.49 -21.57 0.29
C THR A 192 -11.36 -21.09 1.73
N LYS A 193 -11.03 -22.01 2.64
CA LYS A 193 -10.81 -21.77 4.06
C LYS A 193 -9.46 -22.35 4.46
N ILE A 194 -8.57 -21.47 4.92
CA ILE A 194 -7.19 -21.76 5.29
C ILE A 194 -7.06 -21.53 6.79
N ILE A 195 -6.59 -22.54 7.52
CA ILE A 195 -6.30 -22.44 8.95
C ILE A 195 -4.82 -22.73 9.15
N VAL A 196 -4.06 -21.69 9.50
CA VAL A 196 -2.65 -21.81 9.91
C VAL A 196 -2.59 -21.93 11.42
N PHE A 197 -2.01 -23.01 11.92
CA PHE A 197 -1.94 -23.33 13.34
C PHE A 197 -0.49 -23.66 13.72
N ASN A 198 -0.24 -23.81 15.03
CA ASN A 198 1.12 -23.85 15.58
C ASN A 198 1.93 -22.62 15.13
N LEU A 199 1.34 -21.44 15.39
CA LEU A 199 1.91 -20.14 15.01
C LEU A 199 3.26 -19.91 15.69
N TRP A 200 4.15 -19.19 15.00
CA TRP A 200 5.49 -18.94 15.50
C TRP A 200 5.52 -17.96 16.68
N PHE A 201 6.56 -18.13 17.51
CA PHE A 201 6.89 -17.27 18.64
C PHE A 201 8.11 -16.43 18.29
N ASN A 202 8.20 -15.24 18.87
CA ASN A 202 9.36 -14.36 18.75
C ASN A 202 10.49 -14.79 19.71
N ASP A 203 11.62 -14.09 19.65
CA ASP A 203 12.80 -14.35 20.51
C ASP A 203 12.52 -14.18 22.00
N ASP A 204 11.50 -13.40 22.37
CA ASP A 204 11.06 -13.18 23.75
C ASP A 204 10.15 -14.33 24.26
N GLY A 205 9.80 -15.29 23.41
CA GLY A 205 8.91 -16.42 23.73
C GLY A 205 7.43 -16.09 23.66
N ASP A 206 7.06 -14.92 23.14
CA ASP A 206 5.67 -14.53 22.91
C ASP A 206 5.24 -14.87 21.48
N MET A 207 3.96 -15.19 21.26
CA MET A 207 3.43 -15.41 19.91
C MET A 207 3.63 -14.16 19.05
N GLU A 208 4.10 -14.30 17.81
CA GLU A 208 4.37 -13.16 16.94
C GLU A 208 3.10 -12.34 16.60
N LEU A 209 1.96 -13.03 16.46
CA LEU A 209 0.64 -12.45 16.20
C LEU A 209 -0.17 -12.29 17.49
N ASP A 210 -0.54 -11.04 17.81
CA ASP A 210 -1.40 -10.70 18.93
C ASP A 210 -2.85 -10.52 18.48
N PHE A 211 -3.72 -11.40 18.98
CA PHE A 211 -5.16 -11.40 18.71
C PHE A 211 -6.01 -10.76 19.83
N ASN A 212 -5.37 -10.34 20.93
CA ASN A 212 -6.03 -10.02 22.19
C ASN A 212 -5.99 -8.52 22.52
N SER A 213 -4.88 -7.81 22.21
CA SER A 213 -4.75 -6.38 22.56
C SER A 213 -5.79 -5.49 21.88
N ASP A 214 -6.17 -5.83 20.64
CA ASP A 214 -7.29 -5.19 19.93
C ASP A 214 -8.23 -6.28 19.37
N LYS A 215 -9.50 -6.24 19.80
CA LYS A 215 -10.51 -7.22 19.35
C LYS A 215 -10.83 -7.11 17.86
N LYS A 216 -10.54 -5.97 17.24
CA LYS A 216 -10.84 -5.63 15.85
C LYS A 216 -9.59 -5.68 14.96
N ASP A 217 -8.42 -6.01 15.49
CA ASP A 217 -7.17 -6.05 14.73
C ASP A 217 -6.39 -7.33 15.02
N ILE A 218 -5.34 -7.57 14.23
CA ILE A 218 -4.28 -8.53 14.53
C ILE A 218 -2.99 -7.72 14.54
N LEU A 219 -2.34 -7.67 15.70
CA LEU A 219 -1.15 -6.86 15.90
C LEU A 219 0.13 -7.71 15.86
N ILE A 220 1.27 -7.08 15.63
CA ILE A 220 2.58 -7.70 15.88
C ILE A 220 2.94 -7.48 17.35
N THR A 221 3.22 -8.57 18.05
CA THR A 221 3.60 -8.55 19.48
C THR A 221 4.89 -7.75 19.70
N GLY A 222 4.96 -7.00 20.79
CA GLY A 222 6.15 -6.22 21.16
C GLY A 222 6.37 -4.91 20.38
N ALA A 223 5.63 -4.66 19.31
CA ALA A 223 5.78 -3.44 18.51
C ALA A 223 5.22 -2.18 19.20
N GLN A 224 4.28 -2.35 20.14
CA GLN A 224 3.69 -1.29 20.97
C GLN A 224 4.51 -1.03 22.25
N LYS A 225 5.83 -0.78 22.16
CA LYS A 225 6.52 -0.12 23.29
C LYS A 225 6.08 1.34 23.32
N LYS A 226 4.90 1.59 23.90
CA LYS A 226 4.38 2.95 24.16
C LYS A 226 5.41 3.69 25.00
N VAL A 227 6.22 4.52 24.36
CA VAL A 227 7.03 5.50 25.06
C VAL A 227 6.04 6.44 25.75
N LYS A 228 5.86 6.27 27.07
CA LYS A 228 5.04 7.15 27.91
C LYS A 228 5.55 8.58 27.73
N THR A 229 4.94 9.34 26.84
CA THR A 229 5.26 10.75 26.60
C THR A 229 3.98 11.55 26.66
N ASN A 230 3.91 12.45 27.64
CA ASN A 230 2.72 13.21 28.02
C ASN A 230 2.39 14.38 27.05
N LYS A 231 2.70 14.27 25.75
CA LYS A 231 2.43 15.33 24.77
C LYS A 231 1.39 14.86 23.76
N HIS A 232 0.20 15.47 23.78
CA HIS A 232 -0.90 15.19 22.84
C HIS A 232 -0.49 15.27 21.36
N GLU A 233 0.47 16.13 21.00
CA GLU A 233 1.02 16.23 19.63
C GLU A 233 1.74 14.96 19.16
N LYS A 234 2.42 14.22 20.05
CA LYS A 234 3.09 12.95 19.69
C LYS A 234 2.11 11.81 19.48
N LEU A 235 0.93 11.86 20.11
CA LEU A 235 -0.11 10.84 19.93
C LEU A 235 -0.73 10.92 18.52
N VAL A 236 -0.93 12.13 17.98
CA VAL A 236 -1.42 12.33 16.60
C VAL A 236 -0.39 11.87 15.57
N THR A 237 0.90 12.11 15.81
CA THR A 237 1.97 11.58 14.94
C THR A 237 2.07 10.06 15.00
N GLN A 238 1.81 9.43 16.16
CA GLN A 238 1.84 7.97 16.32
C GLN A 238 0.67 7.25 15.62
N ASP A 239 -0.49 7.89 15.48
CA ASP A 239 -1.64 7.32 14.80
C ASP A 239 -1.57 7.44 13.26
N TYR A 240 -0.62 8.22 12.73
CA TYR A 240 -0.42 8.30 11.29
C TYR A 240 -0.15 6.92 10.69
N ILE A 241 -0.80 6.63 9.55
CA ILE A 241 -0.84 5.29 8.97
C ILE A 241 0.55 4.67 8.78
N ALA A 242 1.55 5.44 8.33
CA ALA A 242 2.94 4.96 8.15
C ALA A 242 3.54 4.31 9.41
N ASN A 243 3.17 4.81 10.59
CA ASN A 243 3.66 4.27 11.86
C ASN A 243 2.91 2.98 12.24
N ARG A 244 1.61 2.92 11.91
CA ARG A 244 0.74 1.77 12.19
C ARG A 244 1.01 0.56 11.30
N LEU A 245 1.44 0.76 10.05
CA LEU A 245 1.75 -0.34 9.11
C LEU A 245 2.74 -1.37 9.67
N ARG A 246 3.61 -0.96 10.59
CA ARG A 246 4.63 -1.81 11.19
C ARG A 246 4.08 -2.83 12.17
N TYR A 247 2.83 -2.66 12.62
CA TYR A 247 2.29 -3.48 13.69
C TYR A 247 0.79 -3.73 13.66
N SER A 248 0.01 -3.00 12.86
CA SER A 248 -1.45 -3.16 12.73
C SER A 248 -1.78 -3.75 11.37
N LEU A 249 -2.32 -4.98 11.34
CA LEU A 249 -2.73 -5.62 10.10
C LEU A 249 -3.87 -4.85 9.45
N ARG A 250 -4.79 -4.28 10.23
CA ARG A 250 -5.87 -3.42 9.72
C ARG A 250 -5.33 -2.22 8.96
N ALA A 251 -4.35 -1.51 9.53
CA ALA A 251 -3.72 -0.37 8.87
C ALA A 251 -2.98 -0.82 7.60
N TYR A 252 -2.27 -1.95 7.66
CA TYR A 252 -1.57 -2.52 6.52
C TYR A 252 -2.53 -2.90 5.37
N ALA A 253 -3.59 -3.65 5.67
CA ALA A 253 -4.60 -4.06 4.71
C ALA A 253 -5.35 -2.87 4.08
N SER A 254 -5.58 -1.79 4.84
CA SER A 254 -6.30 -0.61 4.33
C SER A 254 -5.61 0.11 3.16
N ILE A 255 -4.28 0.01 3.04
CA ILE A 255 -3.52 0.62 1.94
C ILE A 255 -2.90 -0.41 0.99
N LEU A 256 -3.09 -1.71 1.27
CA LEU A 256 -2.42 -2.81 0.57
C LEU A 256 -2.74 -2.79 -0.92
N TYR A 257 -3.96 -2.37 -1.26
CA TYR A 257 -4.42 -2.20 -2.63
C TYR A 257 -4.70 -0.72 -2.89
N LEU A 258 -4.26 -0.22 -4.04
CA LEU A 258 -4.51 1.17 -4.44
C LEU A 258 -6.02 1.42 -4.61
N ARG A 259 -6.75 0.40 -5.08
CA ARG A 259 -8.21 0.33 -5.19
C ARG A 259 -8.67 -1.10 -4.90
N VAL A 260 -9.50 -1.28 -3.89
CA VAL A 260 -10.24 -2.54 -3.71
C VAL A 260 -11.48 -2.47 -4.61
N PRO A 261 -11.82 -3.52 -5.38
CA PRO A 261 -13.06 -3.53 -6.17
C PRO A 261 -14.30 -3.31 -5.29
N ASP A 262 -15.27 -2.52 -5.76
CA ASP A 262 -16.48 -2.19 -4.97
C ASP A 262 -17.32 -3.43 -4.60
N SER A 263 -17.21 -4.50 -5.40
CA SER A 263 -17.86 -5.78 -5.15
C SER A 263 -17.13 -6.68 -4.13
N PHE A 264 -15.96 -6.25 -3.63
CA PHE A 264 -15.10 -7.07 -2.79
C PHE A 264 -14.79 -6.42 -1.44
N ARG A 265 -14.84 -7.20 -0.36
CA ARG A 265 -14.61 -6.72 1.00
C ARG A 265 -13.49 -7.47 1.70
N ILE A 266 -12.61 -6.74 2.38
CA ILE A 266 -11.62 -7.32 3.29
C ILE A 266 -12.18 -7.20 4.71
N ILE A 267 -12.47 -8.34 5.35
CA ILE A 267 -13.09 -8.41 6.68
C ILE A 267 -12.05 -8.88 7.67
N LEU A 268 -11.61 -8.03 8.60
CA LEU A 268 -10.64 -8.40 9.62
C LEU A 268 -11.34 -8.48 10.98
N ARG A 269 -11.19 -9.61 11.68
CA ARG A 269 -11.75 -9.81 13.03
C ARG A 269 -13.26 -9.48 13.12
N GLY A 270 -14.00 -9.81 12.06
CA GLY A 270 -15.45 -9.57 11.96
C GLY A 270 -15.87 -8.15 11.59
N GLN A 271 -14.93 -7.26 11.26
CA GLN A 271 -15.23 -5.90 10.81
C GLN A 271 -14.50 -5.56 9.51
N ASP A 272 -15.25 -5.00 8.56
CA ASP A 272 -14.74 -4.52 7.27
C ASP A 272 -13.54 -3.56 7.47
N VAL A 273 -12.53 -3.74 6.64
CA VAL A 273 -11.36 -2.87 6.57
C VAL A 273 -11.65 -1.78 5.56
N GLU A 274 -11.89 -0.57 6.06
CA GLU A 274 -12.08 0.61 5.22
C GLU A 274 -10.81 0.88 4.39
N PRO A 275 -10.89 0.92 3.05
CA PRO A 275 -9.76 1.29 2.22
C PRO A 275 -9.31 2.72 2.51
N HIS A 276 -8.02 2.90 2.78
CA HIS A 276 -7.43 4.20 3.06
C HIS A 276 -6.62 4.67 1.87
N ASN A 277 -7.08 5.72 1.18
CA ASN A 277 -6.30 6.32 0.11
C ASN A 277 -5.34 7.38 0.68
N VAL A 278 -4.04 7.09 0.67
CA VAL A 278 -2.99 7.99 1.19
C VAL A 278 -3.00 9.36 0.52
N VAL A 279 -3.52 9.48 -0.72
CA VAL A 279 -3.72 10.78 -1.38
C VAL A 279 -4.60 11.71 -0.53
N ASN A 280 -5.58 11.16 0.20
CA ASN A 280 -6.47 11.94 1.06
C ASN A 280 -5.75 12.60 2.23
N ASP A 281 -4.57 12.10 2.60
CA ASP A 281 -3.72 12.67 3.66
C ASP A 281 -2.79 13.77 3.17
N LEU A 282 -2.83 14.09 1.86
CA LEU A 282 -1.94 15.08 1.26
C LEU A 282 -2.58 16.47 1.18
N LEU A 283 -1.78 17.49 1.50
CA LEU A 283 -1.98 18.91 1.28
C LEU A 283 -1.21 19.35 0.04
N TYR A 284 -1.72 20.38 -0.65
CA TYR A 284 -1.10 20.98 -1.83
C TYR A 284 -0.72 19.96 -2.93
N ARG A 285 -1.64 19.03 -3.21
CA ARG A 285 -1.43 17.89 -4.11
C ARG A 285 -1.07 18.33 -5.53
N GLU A 286 -0.05 17.71 -6.10
CA GLU A 286 0.31 17.86 -7.51
C GLU A 286 0.42 16.50 -8.19
N CYS A 287 0.07 16.47 -9.47
CA CYS A 287 0.23 15.30 -10.31
C CYS A 287 1.42 15.53 -11.24
N VAL A 288 2.46 14.72 -11.07
CA VAL A 288 3.68 14.78 -11.87
C VAL A 288 3.67 13.61 -12.84
N LEU A 289 3.73 13.91 -14.14
CA LEU A 289 3.86 12.90 -15.17
C LEU A 289 5.31 12.41 -15.26
N TYR A 290 5.51 11.11 -15.13
CA TYR A 290 6.78 10.44 -15.38
C TYR A 290 6.68 9.54 -16.61
N LYS A 291 7.61 9.71 -17.55
CA LYS A 291 7.72 8.87 -18.75
C LYS A 291 9.00 8.02 -18.65
N PRO A 292 8.93 6.77 -18.17
CA PRO A 292 10.10 5.89 -18.17
C PRO A 292 10.57 5.62 -19.60
N GLN A 293 11.87 5.76 -19.83
CA GLN A 293 12.48 5.41 -21.11
C GLN A 293 12.75 3.90 -21.15
N ILE A 294 11.83 3.15 -21.74
CA ILE A 294 11.92 1.70 -21.92
C ILE A 294 12.18 1.41 -23.40
N ALA A 295 13.23 0.65 -23.71
CA ALA A 295 13.58 0.33 -25.09
C ALA A 295 12.52 -0.61 -25.71
N GLY A 296 11.97 -0.24 -26.87
CA GLY A 296 11.10 -1.11 -27.68
C GLY A 296 9.63 -1.20 -27.26
N LEU A 297 9.17 -0.43 -26.27
CA LEU A 297 7.78 -0.36 -25.83
C LEU A 297 7.16 1.02 -26.12
N PRO A 298 5.83 1.13 -26.30
CA PRO A 298 5.16 2.42 -26.46
C PRO A 298 5.42 3.34 -25.26
N GLU A 299 5.27 4.67 -25.46
CA GLU A 299 5.47 5.67 -24.41
C GLU A 299 4.56 5.41 -23.20
N LEU A 300 5.06 4.65 -22.23
CA LEU A 300 4.39 4.50 -20.95
C LEU A 300 4.50 5.82 -20.20
N SER A 301 3.37 6.27 -19.67
CA SER A 301 3.28 7.48 -18.86
C SER A 301 2.62 7.16 -17.53
N ILE A 302 3.25 7.60 -16.45
CA ILE A 302 2.85 7.26 -15.08
C ILE A 302 2.57 8.55 -14.34
N VAL A 303 1.40 8.64 -13.74
CA VAL A 303 1.02 9.78 -12.92
C VAL A 303 1.47 9.51 -11.49
N THR A 304 2.37 10.35 -10.99
CA THR A 304 2.77 10.36 -9.57
C THR A 304 2.01 11.46 -8.87
N THR A 305 1.21 11.13 -7.87
CA THR A 305 0.58 12.14 -7.00
C THR A 305 1.53 12.45 -5.85
N ILE A 306 1.91 13.70 -5.67
CA ILE A 306 2.83 14.14 -4.63
C ILE A 306 2.20 15.26 -3.81
N GLY A 307 2.50 15.28 -2.51
CA GLY A 307 1.95 16.27 -1.62
C GLY A 307 2.63 16.32 -0.27
N PHE A 308 2.22 17.27 0.56
CA PHE A 308 2.61 17.32 1.96
C PHE A 308 1.67 16.54 2.84
N VAL A 309 2.18 15.69 3.72
CA VAL A 309 1.33 15.01 4.70
C VAL A 309 0.63 16.02 5.62
N LYS A 310 -0.65 15.78 5.92
CA LYS A 310 -1.39 16.51 6.96
C LYS A 310 -0.62 16.44 8.28
N GLY A 311 -0.42 17.59 8.93
CA GLY A 311 0.39 17.69 10.15
C GLY A 311 1.89 17.92 9.92
N ALA A 312 2.37 18.00 8.68
CA ALA A 312 3.67 18.60 8.42
C ALA A 312 3.65 20.10 8.84
N PRO A 313 4.71 20.63 9.47
CA PRO A 313 6.05 20.07 9.58
C PRO A 313 6.30 19.11 10.75
N ASP A 314 5.35 18.97 11.66
CA ASP A 314 5.54 18.26 12.92
C ASP A 314 5.50 16.73 12.75
N THR A 315 4.74 16.24 11.76
CA THR A 315 4.72 14.83 11.35
C THR A 315 6.02 14.44 10.62
N ASP A 316 6.79 13.52 11.20
CA ASP A 316 8.05 13.02 10.62
C ASP A 316 7.84 11.83 9.66
N VAL A 317 7.00 12.03 8.64
CA VAL A 317 6.72 11.01 7.62
C VAL A 317 7.08 11.56 6.24
N GLN A 318 7.75 10.74 5.44
CA GLN A 318 8.14 11.09 4.07
C GLN A 318 8.36 9.82 3.26
N GLY A 319 8.30 9.95 1.93
CA GLY A 319 8.61 8.87 0.98
C GLY A 319 7.44 8.54 0.05
N PHE A 320 7.64 7.54 -0.81
CA PHE A 320 6.65 7.16 -1.82
C PHE A 320 5.99 5.82 -1.47
N ASN A 321 4.67 5.74 -1.57
CA ASN A 321 3.94 4.48 -1.61
C ASN A 321 3.93 4.00 -3.06
N VAL A 322 4.69 2.95 -3.35
CA VAL A 322 4.85 2.43 -4.71
C VAL A 322 4.09 1.14 -4.86
N TYR A 323 3.16 1.14 -5.80
CA TYR A 323 2.32 0.02 -6.15
C TYR A 323 2.84 -0.67 -7.41
N HIS A 324 2.44 -1.92 -7.62
CA HIS A 324 2.63 -2.67 -8.86
C HIS A 324 1.35 -3.47 -9.10
N LYS A 325 0.67 -3.21 -10.22
CA LYS A 325 -0.61 -3.85 -10.58
C LYS A 325 -1.60 -3.77 -9.42
N ASN A 326 -1.88 -2.56 -8.94
CA ASN A 326 -2.77 -2.28 -7.82
C ASN A 326 -2.29 -2.76 -6.42
N ARG A 327 -1.20 -3.51 -6.31
CA ARG A 327 -0.66 -4.05 -5.04
C ARG A 327 0.51 -3.21 -4.52
N LEU A 328 0.46 -2.78 -3.27
CA LEU A 328 1.53 -2.03 -2.60
C LEU A 328 2.79 -2.90 -2.50
N ILE A 329 3.93 -2.42 -2.99
CA ILE A 329 5.22 -3.13 -2.89
C ILE A 329 6.10 -2.48 -1.83
N THR A 330 6.34 -1.17 -1.95
CA THR A 330 7.17 -0.43 -0.99
C THR A 330 6.36 0.71 -0.33
N PRO A 331 5.98 0.57 0.95
CA PRO A 331 5.35 1.65 1.70
C PRO A 331 6.37 2.72 2.10
N PHE A 332 6.02 3.99 1.91
CA PHE A 332 6.83 5.14 2.34
C PHE A 332 8.32 5.03 2.00
N TRP A 333 8.65 4.60 0.77
CA TRP A 333 10.01 4.45 0.28
C TRP A 333 10.75 5.80 0.33
N LYS A 334 11.73 5.89 1.25
CA LYS A 334 12.52 7.09 1.47
C LYS A 334 13.64 7.22 0.43
N VAL A 335 13.32 7.83 -0.71
CA VAL A 335 14.27 8.11 -1.81
C VAL A 335 15.12 9.38 -1.58
N ALA A 336 14.65 10.28 -0.72
CA ALA A 336 15.36 11.51 -0.36
C ALA A 336 15.74 11.45 1.12
N SER A 337 17.04 11.46 1.40
CA SER A 337 17.57 11.71 2.73
C SER A 337 18.49 12.93 2.67
N ASN A 338 18.29 13.87 3.58
CA ASN A 338 19.16 15.04 3.69
C ASN A 338 19.21 15.51 5.15
N SER A 339 20.43 15.75 5.64
CA SER A 339 20.73 16.30 6.97
C SER A 339 20.06 17.66 7.24
N TYR A 340 19.71 18.42 6.19
CA TYR A 340 19.11 19.75 6.29
C TYR A 340 17.57 19.76 6.30
N GLY A 341 16.91 18.59 6.38
CA GLY A 341 15.44 18.50 6.49
C GLY A 341 14.66 18.77 5.20
N LYS A 342 15.33 18.92 4.05
CA LYS A 342 14.66 19.04 2.74
C LYS A 342 13.94 17.75 2.38
N GLY A 343 12.65 17.85 2.05
CA GLY A 343 11.80 16.71 1.70
C GLY A 343 10.99 16.14 2.88
N ARG A 344 11.17 16.65 4.09
CA ARG A 344 10.42 16.20 5.28
C ARG A 344 8.92 16.41 5.08
N GLY A 345 8.07 15.44 5.37
CA GLY A 345 6.63 15.60 5.14
C GLY A 345 6.18 15.41 3.70
N VAL A 346 7.09 15.27 2.71
CA VAL A 346 6.72 15.00 1.32
C VAL A 346 6.39 13.52 1.17
N VAL A 347 5.16 13.24 0.75
CA VAL A 347 4.68 11.90 0.46
C VAL A 347 4.17 11.83 -0.97
N GLY A 348 4.49 10.75 -1.67
CA GLY A 348 3.99 10.49 -3.01
C GLY A 348 3.37 9.11 -3.18
N ILE A 349 2.55 8.96 -4.21
CA ILE A 349 1.88 7.71 -4.57
C ILE A 349 2.05 7.51 -6.08
N LEU A 350 2.45 6.30 -6.48
CA LEU A 350 2.52 5.90 -7.89
C LEU A 350 2.35 4.39 -8.07
N ASP A 351 1.91 3.99 -9.26
CA ASP A 351 1.97 2.61 -9.73
C ASP A 351 3.16 2.43 -10.69
N ALA A 352 4.12 1.60 -10.30
CA ALA A 352 5.34 1.29 -11.03
C ALA A 352 5.30 -0.12 -11.66
N SER A 353 4.17 -0.48 -12.28
CA SER A 353 3.97 -1.77 -12.99
C SER A 353 5.00 -2.13 -14.07
N PHE A 354 5.88 -1.20 -14.45
CA PHE A 354 6.95 -1.41 -15.42
C PHE A 354 8.25 -1.97 -14.81
N ILE A 355 8.31 -2.09 -13.47
CA ILE A 355 9.42 -2.70 -12.75
C ILE A 355 8.92 -3.95 -12.07
N LYS A 356 9.63 -5.06 -12.27
CA LYS A 356 9.26 -6.33 -11.67
C LYS A 356 9.54 -6.35 -10.15
N PRO A 357 8.59 -6.79 -9.32
CA PRO A 357 8.81 -6.94 -7.88
C PRO A 357 9.72 -8.15 -7.57
N THR A 358 10.33 -8.16 -6.39
CA THR A 358 11.02 -9.33 -5.82
C THR A 358 10.03 -10.47 -5.53
N HIS A 359 10.55 -11.68 -5.29
CA HIS A 359 9.72 -12.88 -5.05
C HIS A 359 8.75 -12.73 -3.87
N ASP A 360 9.13 -12.00 -2.82
CA ASP A 360 8.32 -11.72 -1.63
C ASP A 360 7.37 -10.51 -1.79
N LYS A 361 7.42 -9.84 -2.95
CA LYS A 361 6.64 -8.64 -3.28
C LYS A 361 6.81 -7.50 -2.25
N GLN A 362 7.96 -7.43 -1.57
CA GLN A 362 8.28 -6.37 -0.60
C GLN A 362 9.29 -5.34 -1.13
N ASP A 363 9.87 -5.58 -2.31
CA ASP A 363 10.75 -4.65 -2.99
C ASP A 363 10.67 -4.89 -4.51
N PHE A 364 11.42 -4.11 -5.27
CA PHE A 364 11.59 -4.24 -6.71
C PHE A 364 12.97 -4.80 -7.05
N GLU A 365 13.05 -5.55 -8.16
CA GLU A 365 14.33 -5.99 -8.72
C GLU A 365 15.22 -4.77 -9.02
N LYS A 366 16.49 -4.81 -8.56
CA LYS A 366 17.45 -3.69 -8.65
C LYS A 366 18.01 -3.51 -10.07
N SER A 367 17.12 -3.17 -10.99
CA SER A 367 17.40 -2.92 -12.41
C SER A 367 17.80 -1.47 -12.68
N VAL A 368 18.22 -1.20 -13.92
CA VAL A 368 18.47 0.18 -14.40
C VAL A 368 17.19 1.03 -14.33
N LEU A 369 16.02 0.44 -14.57
CA LEU A 369 14.74 1.13 -14.45
C LEU A 369 14.44 1.52 -13.00
N TYR A 370 14.74 0.63 -12.04
CA TYR A 370 14.64 0.93 -10.61
C TYR A 370 15.51 2.14 -10.22
N GLN A 371 16.79 2.15 -10.62
CA GLN A 371 17.70 3.25 -10.31
C GLN A 371 17.25 4.58 -10.95
N ARG A 372 16.73 4.53 -12.18
CA ARG A 372 16.18 5.73 -12.86
C ARG A 372 14.94 6.26 -12.14
N LEU A 373 14.06 5.37 -11.70
CA LEU A 373 12.88 5.75 -10.93
C LEU A 373 13.30 6.37 -9.59
N GLU A 374 14.18 5.72 -8.83
CA GLU A 374 14.68 6.21 -7.54
C GLU A 374 15.25 7.64 -7.66
N ASN A 375 16.12 7.86 -8.65
CA ASN A 375 16.69 9.18 -8.92
C ASN A 375 15.61 10.20 -9.28
N ARG A 376 14.64 9.83 -10.13
CA ARG A 376 13.57 10.76 -10.50
C ARG A 376 12.66 11.10 -9.31
N LEU A 377 12.30 10.13 -8.48
CA LEU A 377 11.48 10.37 -7.28
C LEU A 377 12.19 11.30 -6.29
N LYS A 378 13.52 11.15 -6.16
CA LYS A 378 14.36 12.05 -5.37
C LYS A 378 14.36 13.49 -5.93
N GLU A 379 14.50 13.65 -7.23
CA GLU A 379 14.39 14.96 -7.90
C GLU A 379 13.01 15.58 -7.70
N MET A 380 11.93 14.82 -7.96
CA MET A 380 10.55 15.24 -7.76
C MET A 380 10.31 15.74 -6.32
N THR A 381 10.87 15.04 -5.33
CA THR A 381 10.77 15.42 -3.91
C THR A 381 11.39 16.80 -3.67
N TYR A 382 12.58 17.06 -4.23
CA TYR A 382 13.26 18.34 -4.05
C TYR A 382 12.65 19.48 -4.85
N GLU A 383 12.20 19.21 -6.08
CA GLU A 383 11.43 20.14 -6.92
C GLU A 383 10.18 20.59 -6.16
N TYR A 384 9.32 19.64 -5.78
CA TYR A 384 8.08 19.89 -5.05
C TYR A 384 8.34 20.60 -3.70
N TRP A 385 9.29 20.10 -2.90
CA TRP A 385 9.64 20.73 -1.63
C TRP A 385 10.07 22.18 -1.83
N GLY A 386 10.97 22.45 -2.78
CA GLY A 386 11.45 23.81 -3.04
C GLY A 386 10.30 24.76 -3.42
N LEU A 387 9.33 24.27 -4.17
CA LEU A 387 8.18 25.03 -4.62
C LEU A 387 7.18 25.30 -3.50
N HIS A 388 6.87 24.32 -2.64
CA HIS A 388 5.74 24.41 -1.71
C HIS A 388 6.12 24.55 -0.23
N CYS A 389 7.37 24.33 0.18
CA CYS A 389 7.74 24.32 1.60
C CYS A 389 7.42 25.63 2.35
N HIS A 390 7.44 26.77 1.65
CA HIS A 390 7.06 28.06 2.22
C HIS A 390 5.58 28.12 2.66
N ARG A 391 4.71 27.32 2.04
CA ARG A 391 3.28 27.24 2.38
C ARG A 391 3.07 26.59 3.76
N LEU A 392 4.00 25.74 4.20
CA LEU A 392 4.02 25.10 5.53
C LEU A 392 4.89 25.83 6.56
N GLY A 393 5.38 27.03 6.23
CA GLY A 393 6.22 27.82 7.14
C GLY A 393 7.69 27.41 7.19
N TYR A 394 8.15 26.48 6.34
CA TYR A 394 9.57 26.21 6.20
C TYR A 394 10.30 27.41 5.56
N ASP A 395 11.49 27.72 6.07
CA ASP A 395 12.30 28.82 5.55
C ASP A 395 13.04 28.39 4.28
N ASN A 396 12.50 28.78 3.11
CA ASN A 396 13.15 28.53 1.84
C ASN A 396 14.13 29.66 1.47
N LYS A 397 15.42 29.42 1.69
CA LYS A 397 16.50 30.35 1.34
C LYS A 397 16.62 30.63 -0.17
N SER A 398 16.05 29.80 -1.06
CA SER A 398 16.10 30.00 -2.51
C SER A 398 15.03 30.94 -3.08
N LEU A 399 14.00 31.31 -2.29
CA LEU A 399 12.98 32.27 -2.73
C LEU A 399 13.45 33.73 -2.49
N PRO A 400 13.12 34.68 -3.39
CA PRO A 400 13.41 36.10 -3.19
C PRO A 400 12.88 36.61 -1.84
N LYS A 401 13.63 37.48 -1.16
CA LYS A 401 13.25 38.04 0.16
C LYS A 401 11.86 38.68 0.15
N ALA A 402 11.49 39.34 -0.96
CA ALA A 402 10.18 39.95 -1.14
C ALA A 402 9.03 38.92 -1.14
N SER A 403 9.20 37.78 -1.82
CA SER A 403 8.21 36.69 -1.80
C SER A 403 8.07 36.09 -0.40
N ARG A 404 9.18 35.89 0.31
CA ARG A 404 9.18 35.40 1.71
C ARG A 404 8.42 36.33 2.66
N ALA A 405 8.59 37.65 2.52
CA ALA A 405 7.88 38.64 3.33
C ALA A 405 6.37 38.66 3.03
N LEU A 406 5.99 38.54 1.74
CA LEU A 406 4.60 38.51 1.30
C LEU A 406 3.83 37.28 1.82
N TYR A 407 4.48 36.11 1.85
CA TYR A 407 3.86 34.89 2.39
C TYR A 407 3.75 34.90 3.92
N ARG A 408 4.74 35.46 4.64
CA ARG A 408 4.64 35.67 6.10
C ARG A 408 3.54 36.69 6.46
N ALA A 409 3.37 37.73 5.66
CA ALA A 409 2.29 38.72 5.84
C ALA A 409 0.90 38.11 5.62
N LYS A 410 0.74 37.19 4.64
CA LYS A 410 -0.53 36.48 4.41
C LYS A 410 -0.92 35.52 5.54
N GLN A 411 0.04 34.93 6.26
CA GLN A 411 -0.24 34.07 7.41
C GLN A 411 -0.58 34.84 8.70
N THR A 412 -0.19 36.12 8.79
CA THR A 412 -0.45 36.98 9.95
C THR A 412 -1.69 37.87 9.79
N GLY A 413 -2.31 37.92 8.60
CA GLY A 413 -3.49 38.74 8.29
C GLY A 413 -4.85 38.11 8.61
N ALA A 414 -4.91 36.87 9.10
CA ALA A 414 -6.16 36.23 9.54
C ALA A 414 -6.48 36.61 10.99
N GLY A 415 -6.93 37.85 11.18
CA GLY A 415 -7.53 38.31 12.43
C GLY A 415 -6.87 39.56 13.01
N THR A 416 -7.28 40.74 12.54
CA THR A 416 -7.69 41.92 13.34
C THR A 416 -7.87 43.16 12.45
N SER A 417 -8.94 43.91 12.70
CA SER A 417 -9.28 45.18 12.04
C SER A 417 -8.34 46.34 12.45
N PRO A 418 -8.27 47.45 11.68
CA PRO A 418 -7.12 48.34 11.68
C PRO A 418 -7.23 49.50 12.68
N ALA A 419 -6.09 49.91 13.25
CA ALA A 419 -5.96 51.20 13.92
C ALA A 419 -4.64 51.90 13.53
N SER A 420 -4.83 53.10 12.96
CA SER A 420 -3.99 54.31 13.02
C SER A 420 -2.52 54.29 12.60
N VAL A 421 -2.27 54.99 11.48
CA VAL A 421 -1.01 55.59 11.02
C VAL A 421 -0.60 56.77 11.96
N PRO A 422 0.70 57.12 12.06
CA PRO A 422 1.18 58.36 11.41
C PRO A 422 2.59 58.19 10.76
N HIS A 423 2.76 58.52 9.48
CA HIS A 423 3.11 59.82 8.87
C HIS A 423 4.61 60.17 8.86
N GLN A 424 5.11 60.39 7.62
CA GLN A 424 6.27 61.19 7.14
C GLN A 424 7.54 60.42 6.73
N LEU A 425 8.26 60.78 5.66
CA LEU A 425 8.02 61.65 4.51
C LEU A 425 8.97 61.17 3.39
N LEU A 426 8.53 61.37 2.15
CA LEU A 426 9.29 61.18 0.90
C LEU A 426 10.55 62.05 0.90
N THR A 427 11.65 61.55 0.32
CA THR A 427 12.36 62.21 -0.79
C THR A 427 13.35 61.24 -1.43
N ALA A 428 13.27 61.15 -2.75
CA ALA A 428 14.28 60.55 -3.61
C ALA A 428 15.54 61.44 -3.65
N ASP A 429 16.72 60.83 -3.80
CA ASP A 429 17.80 61.39 -4.61
C ASP A 429 18.82 60.30 -4.96
N VAL A 430 19.10 60.21 -6.26
CA VAL A 430 20.25 59.51 -6.86
C VAL A 430 21.44 60.47 -6.81
N PRO A 431 22.67 59.99 -6.53
CA PRO A 431 23.71 60.33 -7.50
C PRO A 431 24.65 59.18 -7.86
N THR A 432 25.03 59.27 -9.13
CA THR A 432 26.11 58.69 -9.91
C THR A 432 27.52 58.82 -9.31
N SER A 433 28.33 57.79 -9.60
CA SER A 433 29.78 57.73 -9.78
C SER A 433 30.67 58.94 -9.42
N SER A 434 31.72 58.69 -8.63
CA SER A 434 33.07 59.18 -8.94
C SER A 434 34.15 58.37 -8.22
N CYS A 435 35.21 58.10 -8.98
CA CYS A 435 36.47 57.46 -8.60
C CYS A 435 37.29 58.34 -7.62
N ALA A 436 37.92 57.74 -6.61
CA ALA A 436 39.12 58.27 -5.97
C ALA A 436 39.91 57.13 -5.28
N GLN A 437 41.22 57.16 -5.50
CA GLN A 437 42.23 56.17 -5.09
C GLN A 437 42.74 56.37 -3.66
N SER A 438 43.65 55.44 -3.27
CA SER A 438 44.58 55.43 -2.13
C SER A 438 44.04 54.73 -0.87
N SER A 439 44.77 53.88 -0.14
CA SER A 439 46.18 53.52 -0.13
C SER A 439 46.43 52.26 0.73
N MET A 440 47.47 51.50 0.37
CA MET A 440 48.41 50.74 1.23
C MET A 440 47.90 49.66 2.21
N GLY A 441 48.47 48.45 2.12
CA GLY A 441 48.34 47.48 3.21
C GLY A 441 48.81 46.03 2.98
N GLN A 442 50.06 45.85 2.55
CA GLN A 442 50.95 44.70 2.83
C GLN A 442 50.58 43.27 2.35
N LYS A 443 51.39 42.84 1.37
CA LYS A 443 51.77 41.45 1.05
C LYS A 443 52.39 40.74 2.26
N ARG A 444 52.23 39.41 2.32
CA ARG A 444 53.34 38.50 2.65
C ARG A 444 53.41 37.39 1.60
N ASN A 445 54.56 37.33 0.95
CA ASN A 445 55.02 36.27 0.06
C ASN A 445 55.38 35.00 0.86
N PHE A 446 55.32 33.86 0.19
CA PHE A 446 56.37 32.84 0.27
C PHE A 446 56.76 32.47 -1.15
N ASP A 447 58.04 32.65 -1.47
CA ASP A 447 58.69 32.43 -2.75
C ASP A 447 59.51 31.12 -2.76
N ALA A 448 59.69 30.58 -3.97
CA ALA A 448 60.88 29.85 -4.50
C ALA A 448 61.06 28.36 -4.11
N LEU A 449 61.55 27.42 -4.93
CA LEU A 449 62.21 27.30 -6.25
C LEU A 449 61.70 25.98 -6.90
N GLY A 450 61.74 25.64 -8.20
CA GLY A 450 62.44 26.12 -9.39
C GLY A 450 63.08 24.92 -10.11
N VAL A 451 62.61 24.52 -11.31
CA VAL A 451 63.40 23.79 -12.34
C VAL A 451 62.87 24.16 -13.73
N ILE A 452 63.77 24.54 -14.62
CA ILE A 452 63.58 24.94 -16.01
C ILE A 452 63.78 23.72 -16.92
N SER A 453 62.89 23.49 -17.91
CA SER A 453 63.30 23.19 -19.29
C SER A 453 62.12 23.28 -20.28
N ASN A 454 62.42 23.90 -21.41
CA ASN A 454 61.56 24.17 -22.58
C ASN A 454 61.06 22.89 -23.25
N ILE A 455 59.88 22.95 -23.90
CA ILE A 455 59.67 22.57 -25.32
C ILE A 455 58.24 22.99 -25.76
N ASN A 456 58.18 23.48 -27.00
CA ASN A 456 57.08 24.15 -27.69
C ASN A 456 55.82 23.32 -27.98
N ASN A 457 54.78 24.09 -28.35
CA ASN A 457 53.62 23.77 -29.20
C ASN A 457 52.41 23.09 -28.56
N HIS A 458 51.43 23.90 -28.11
CA HIS A 458 50.00 23.75 -28.43
C HIS A 458 49.16 24.92 -27.87
N GLN A 459 49.30 26.12 -28.44
CA GLN A 459 48.38 27.24 -28.19
C GLN A 459 47.58 27.58 -29.46
N THR A 460 46.54 26.78 -29.74
CA THR A 460 45.45 27.21 -30.65
C THR A 460 44.11 26.49 -30.41
N LYS A 461 44.00 25.53 -29.48
CA LYS A 461 42.75 24.77 -29.24
C LYS A 461 41.94 25.17 -28.00
N ALA A 462 42.39 26.14 -27.22
CA ALA A 462 41.75 26.50 -25.94
C ALA A 462 40.81 27.72 -25.99
N ARG A 463 40.82 28.51 -27.08
CA ARG A 463 40.00 29.73 -27.17
C ARG A 463 38.60 29.53 -27.79
N GLU A 464 38.39 28.49 -28.59
CA GLU A 464 37.06 28.19 -29.16
C GLU A 464 36.14 27.45 -28.16
N THR A 465 36.70 26.60 -27.31
CA THR A 465 35.96 25.84 -26.28
C THR A 465 35.42 26.75 -25.17
N SER A 466 36.14 27.83 -24.84
CA SER A 466 35.72 28.82 -23.82
C SER A 466 34.51 29.66 -24.25
N MET A 467 34.42 30.00 -25.55
CA MET A 467 33.32 30.82 -26.08
C MET A 467 32.04 29.98 -26.26
N GLY A 468 32.17 28.71 -26.67
CA GLY A 468 31.07 27.76 -26.80
C GLY A 468 30.41 27.41 -25.46
N ILE A 469 31.19 27.25 -24.39
CA ILE A 469 30.66 26.97 -23.04
C ILE A 469 29.89 28.18 -22.48
N TYR A 470 30.35 29.41 -22.75
CA TYR A 470 29.67 30.63 -22.30
C TYR A 470 28.34 30.87 -23.04
N LEU A 471 28.32 30.63 -24.36
CA LEU A 471 27.11 30.73 -25.18
C LEU A 471 26.09 29.63 -24.86
N PHE A 472 26.56 28.40 -24.56
CA PHE A 472 25.71 27.29 -24.10
C PHE A 472 25.12 27.54 -22.70
N CYS A 473 25.88 28.17 -21.79
CA CYS A 473 25.38 28.56 -20.46
C CYS A 473 24.32 29.67 -20.54
N LEU A 474 24.53 30.70 -21.37
CA LEU A 474 23.56 31.78 -21.58
C LEU A 474 22.25 31.28 -22.22
N HIS A 475 22.33 30.34 -23.17
CA HIS A 475 21.15 29.75 -23.80
C HIS A 475 20.35 28.86 -22.82
N ARG A 476 21.03 28.15 -21.91
CA ARG A 476 20.40 27.35 -20.85
C ARG A 476 19.68 28.22 -19.82
N ASP A 477 20.25 29.37 -19.45
CA ASP A 477 19.64 30.35 -18.53
C ASP A 477 18.38 31.03 -19.12
N VAL A 478 18.39 31.35 -20.43
CA VAL A 478 17.21 31.94 -21.10
C VAL A 478 16.07 30.93 -21.22
N ILE A 479 16.37 29.66 -21.52
CA ILE A 479 15.36 28.57 -21.55
C ILE A 479 14.81 28.31 -20.15
N GLN A 480 15.65 28.31 -19.10
CA GLN A 480 15.19 28.15 -17.72
C GLN A 480 14.30 29.32 -17.27
N ARG A 481 14.61 30.56 -17.67
CA ARG A 481 13.75 31.72 -17.36
C ARG A 481 12.40 31.70 -18.09
N LYS A 482 12.37 31.26 -19.35
CA LYS A 482 11.11 31.03 -20.09
C LYS A 482 10.27 29.94 -19.44
N ARG A 483 10.87 28.79 -19.10
CA ARG A 483 10.19 27.71 -18.34
C ARG A 483 9.71 28.16 -16.96
N PHE A 484 10.46 29.03 -16.29
CA PHE A 484 10.04 29.60 -14.99
C PHE A 484 8.84 30.54 -15.12
N HIS A 485 8.76 31.33 -16.20
CA HIS A 485 7.58 32.16 -16.49
C HIS A 485 6.36 31.32 -16.87
N GLU A 486 6.53 30.32 -17.74
CA GLU A 486 5.46 29.36 -18.08
C GLU A 486 4.98 28.62 -16.84
N TYR A 487 5.90 28.17 -15.98
CA TYR A 487 5.59 27.53 -14.71
C TYR A 487 4.83 28.47 -13.76
N LYS A 488 5.20 29.75 -13.68
CA LYS A 488 4.48 30.74 -12.86
C LYS A 488 3.05 30.97 -13.36
N THR A 489 2.85 31.00 -14.68
CA THR A 489 1.52 31.10 -15.29
C THR A 489 0.68 29.85 -15.02
N LEU A 490 1.25 28.65 -15.22
CA LEU A 490 0.59 27.38 -14.94
C LEU A 490 0.28 27.18 -13.45
N THR A 491 1.10 27.73 -12.55
CA THR A 491 0.82 27.71 -11.10
C THR A 491 -0.38 28.58 -10.76
N LEU A 492 -0.48 29.76 -11.38
CA LEU A 492 -1.62 30.66 -11.18
C LEU A 492 -2.92 30.05 -11.72
N GLU A 493 -2.83 29.34 -12.84
CA GLU A 493 -3.94 28.62 -13.44
C GLU A 493 -4.36 27.40 -12.60
N ASN A 494 -3.40 26.63 -12.07
CA ASN A 494 -3.69 25.55 -11.13
C ASN A 494 -4.29 26.04 -9.82
N ASP A 495 -3.86 27.19 -9.28
CA ASP A 495 -4.46 27.78 -8.09
C ASP A 495 -5.93 28.19 -8.38
N LYS A 496 -6.24 28.71 -9.59
CA LYS A 496 -7.63 28.96 -10.01
C LYS A 496 -8.47 27.68 -10.14
N LEU A 497 -7.92 26.65 -10.78
CA LEU A 497 -8.61 25.36 -10.92
C LEU A 497 -8.86 24.70 -9.56
N ARG A 498 -7.98 24.91 -8.57
CA ARG A 498 -8.19 24.46 -7.19
C ARG A 498 -9.35 25.18 -6.51
N ASP A 499 -9.47 26.49 -6.71
CA ASP A 499 -10.60 27.25 -6.19
C ASP A 499 -11.92 26.79 -6.84
N GLU A 500 -11.91 26.47 -8.13
CA GLU A 500 -13.07 25.87 -8.82
C GLU A 500 -13.40 24.46 -8.27
N CYS A 501 -12.41 23.60 -8.08
CA CYS A 501 -12.64 22.27 -7.48
C CYS A 501 -13.21 22.36 -6.06
N LEU A 502 -12.76 23.32 -5.24
CA LEU A 502 -13.31 23.54 -3.90
C LEU A 502 -14.78 23.97 -3.96
N GLN A 503 -15.16 24.79 -4.94
CA GLN A 503 -16.57 25.16 -5.16
C GLN A 503 -17.41 23.95 -5.57
N TYR A 504 -16.88 23.06 -6.41
CA TYR A 504 -17.57 21.82 -6.77
C TYR A 504 -17.73 20.86 -5.59
N GLU A 505 -16.71 20.69 -4.73
CA GLU A 505 -16.81 19.88 -3.51
C GLU A 505 -17.86 20.44 -2.53
N GLU A 506 -17.95 21.77 -2.41
CA GLU A 506 -18.96 22.41 -1.56
C GLU A 506 -20.37 22.24 -2.14
N SER A 507 -20.52 22.36 -3.47
CA SER A 507 -21.78 22.08 -4.17
C SER A 507 -22.18 20.61 -4.06
N GLU A 508 -21.24 19.67 -4.12
CA GLU A 508 -21.50 18.24 -3.96
C GLU A 508 -22.04 17.94 -2.56
N LYS A 509 -21.43 18.50 -1.51
CA LYS A 509 -21.93 18.37 -0.13
C LYS A 509 -23.36 18.89 0.02
N GLN A 510 -23.67 20.03 -0.58
CA GLN A 510 -25.03 20.59 -0.56
C GLN A 510 -26.03 19.68 -1.30
N LEU A 511 -25.63 19.09 -2.42
CA LEU A 511 -26.46 18.16 -3.18
C LEU A 511 -26.71 16.85 -2.42
N VAL A 512 -25.68 16.29 -1.78
CA VAL A 512 -25.81 15.09 -0.93
C VAL A 512 -26.75 15.36 0.25
N GLU A 513 -26.64 16.51 0.90
CA GLU A 513 -27.56 16.88 1.99
C GLU A 513 -29.01 17.03 1.49
N LYS A 514 -29.19 17.61 0.30
CA LYS A 514 -30.51 17.73 -0.35
C LYS A 514 -31.08 16.35 -0.74
N GLU A 515 -30.25 15.45 -1.23
CA GLU A 515 -30.62 14.07 -1.55
C GLU A 515 -31.08 13.32 -0.30
N GLN A 516 -30.35 13.43 0.81
CA GLN A 516 -30.72 12.81 2.09
C GLN A 516 -32.08 13.34 2.59
N LYS A 517 -32.32 14.65 2.50
CA LYS A 517 -33.60 15.27 2.83
C LYS A 517 -34.74 14.73 1.96
N LEU A 518 -34.52 14.59 0.66
CA LEU A 518 -35.51 14.03 -0.27
C LEU A 518 -35.80 12.55 0.01
N ARG A 519 -34.76 11.74 0.27
CA ARG A 519 -34.92 10.33 0.65
C ARG A 519 -35.75 10.17 1.92
N TYR A 520 -35.51 11.02 2.92
CA TYR A 520 -36.30 11.05 4.14
C TYR A 520 -37.77 11.40 3.88
N GLN A 521 -38.04 12.39 3.01
CA GLN A 521 -39.42 12.75 2.63
C GLN A 521 -40.11 11.62 1.88
N ILE A 522 -39.44 10.98 0.92
CA ILE A 522 -39.98 9.83 0.19
C ILE A 522 -40.34 8.71 1.17
N ALA A 523 -39.43 8.34 2.08
CA ALA A 523 -39.71 7.30 3.07
C ALA A 523 -40.92 7.62 3.96
N LYS A 524 -41.10 8.88 4.33
CA LYS A 524 -42.27 9.33 5.12
C LYS A 524 -43.57 9.23 4.33
N GLU A 525 -43.58 9.63 3.06
CA GLU A 525 -44.77 9.52 2.21
C GLU A 525 -45.09 8.07 1.83
N THR A 526 -44.08 7.23 1.59
CA THR A 526 -44.27 5.79 1.36
C THR A 526 -44.93 5.13 2.58
N LYS A 527 -44.48 5.47 3.80
CA LYS A 527 -45.10 4.94 5.02
C LYS A 527 -46.58 5.33 5.16
N LYS A 528 -46.92 6.59 4.87
CA LYS A 528 -48.33 7.03 4.88
C LYS A 528 -49.16 6.32 3.82
N TYR A 529 -48.58 6.08 2.64
CA TYR A 529 -49.25 5.35 1.56
C TYR A 529 -49.54 3.90 1.95
N GLU A 530 -48.59 3.24 2.64
CA GLU A 530 -48.79 1.89 3.20
C GLU A 530 -49.89 1.87 4.29
N GLU A 531 -49.89 2.85 5.20
CA GLU A 531 -50.94 3.00 6.23
C GLU A 531 -52.34 3.18 5.60
N LEU A 532 -52.47 4.03 4.57
CA LEU A 532 -53.72 4.23 3.83
C LEU A 532 -54.16 2.97 3.06
N LEU A 533 -53.22 2.19 2.51
CA LEU A 533 -53.50 0.92 1.85
C LEU A 533 -54.02 -0.14 2.82
N GLU A 534 -53.51 -0.17 4.06
CA GLU A 534 -54.04 -1.05 5.10
C GLU A 534 -55.44 -0.62 5.56
N GLU A 535 -55.69 0.68 5.71
CA GLU A 535 -57.03 1.20 6.02
C GLU A 535 -58.05 0.87 4.92
N LEU A 536 -57.68 0.98 3.64
CA LEU A 536 -58.54 0.60 2.52
C LEU A 536 -58.88 -0.90 2.54
N LYS A 537 -57.89 -1.77 2.79
CA LYS A 537 -58.13 -3.22 2.92
C LYS A 537 -59.08 -3.55 4.07
N LEU A 538 -59.00 -2.81 5.18
CA LEU A 538 -59.88 -2.99 6.33
C LEU A 538 -61.31 -2.49 6.07
N LEU A 539 -61.49 -1.53 5.15
CA LEU A 539 -62.80 -1.03 4.74
C LEU A 539 -63.50 -1.97 3.74
N ASP A 540 -62.77 -2.56 2.80
CA ASP A 540 -63.33 -3.54 1.86
C ASP A 540 -63.85 -4.79 2.59
N VAL A 541 -63.14 -5.26 3.63
CA VAL A 541 -63.57 -6.41 4.45
C VAL A 541 -64.87 -6.14 5.24
N LYS A 542 -65.21 -4.87 5.50
CA LYS A 542 -66.45 -4.49 6.20
C LYS A 542 -67.67 -4.33 5.29
N LEU A 543 -67.47 -4.29 3.97
CA LEU A 543 -68.56 -4.21 2.98
C LEU A 543 -69.04 -5.60 2.52
N GLU A 544 -68.26 -6.65 2.79
CA GLU A 544 -68.59 -8.05 2.46
C GLU A 544 -69.21 -8.86 3.63
N THR A 545 -69.46 -8.21 4.78
CA THR A 545 -70.23 -8.75 5.92
C THR A 545 -71.52 -7.98 6.11
#